data_AF-A0A5E4QJ83-F1
#
_entry.id   AF-A0A5E4QJ83-F1
#
_cell.length_a   1.000
_cell.length_b   1.000
_cell.length_c   1.000
_cell.angle_alpha   90.00
_cell.angle_beta   90.00
_cell.angle_gamma   90.00
#
_symmetry.space_group_name_H-M   'P 1'
#
loop_
_entity.id
_entity.type
_entity.pdbx_description
1 polymer ?
#
loop_
_entity_poly.entity_id
_entity_poly.type
_entity_poly.pdbx_seq_one_letter_code
_entity_poly.pdbx_strand_id
1 'polypeptide(L)'
;MSHYSYKTADAKRASYELCEGEQYLFESVFGSEQIVQTIQVLEDELITRGTNYFGGSRPGMVDYMIWPWVERLYLIRAISPGKRTGVTK
;
A
#
# COMPACT_ATOMS: atom_id res chain seq x y z
N MET A 1 24.75 -20.27 -29.37
CA MET A 1 24.55 -19.45 -28.15
C MET A 1 23.16 -18.83 -28.14
N SER A 2 22.08 -19.63 -28.09
CA SER A 2 20.69 -19.11 -28.09
C SER A 2 19.72 -19.96 -27.25
N HIS A 3 20.22 -20.68 -26.24
CA HIS A 3 19.39 -21.49 -25.33
C HIS A 3 19.24 -20.86 -23.93
N TYR A 4 19.93 -19.76 -23.64
CA TYR A 4 19.93 -19.11 -22.31
C TYR A 4 18.83 -18.04 -22.13
N SER A 5 18.17 -17.64 -23.23
CA SER A 5 17.21 -16.51 -23.20
C SER A 5 15.78 -16.89 -22.78
N TYR A 6 15.38 -18.15 -22.96
CA TYR A 6 14.00 -18.58 -22.68
C TYR A 6 13.76 -18.86 -21.19
N LYS A 7 14.76 -19.40 -20.48
CA LYS A 7 14.64 -19.71 -19.04
C LYS A 7 14.55 -18.47 -18.16
N THR A 8 15.18 -17.36 -18.57
CA THR A 8 15.19 -16.11 -17.80
C THR A 8 13.92 -15.29 -17.98
N ALA A 9 13.24 -15.40 -19.13
CA ALA A 9 11.95 -14.77 -19.37
C ALA A 9 10.83 -15.41 -18.54
N ASP A 10 10.80 -16.75 -18.48
CA ASP A 10 9.85 -17.49 -17.63
C ASP A 10 10.09 -17.22 -16.14
N ALA A 11 11.35 -17.17 -15.71
CA ALA A 11 11.69 -16.83 -14.32
C ALA A 11 11.27 -15.41 -13.94
N LYS A 12 11.45 -14.43 -14.84
CA LYS A 12 10.94 -13.07 -14.63
C LYS A 12 9.42 -13.05 -14.58
N ARG A 13 8.74 -13.73 -15.51
CA ARG A 13 7.27 -13.79 -15.54
C ARG A 13 6.70 -14.41 -14.27
N ALA A 14 7.30 -15.50 -13.79
CA ALA A 14 6.95 -16.11 -12.51
C ALA A 14 7.19 -15.18 -11.31
N SER A 15 8.28 -14.38 -11.32
CA SER A 15 8.52 -13.41 -10.24
C SER A 15 7.48 -12.28 -10.23
N TYR A 16 7.01 -11.82 -11.41
CA TYR A 16 5.95 -10.82 -11.49
C TYR A 16 4.59 -11.38 -11.07
N GLU A 17 4.23 -12.59 -11.52
CA GLU A 17 2.97 -13.24 -11.12
C GLU A 17 2.90 -13.52 -9.60
N LEU A 18 4.02 -13.84 -8.96
CA LEU A 18 4.09 -13.99 -7.50
C LEU A 18 3.91 -12.65 -6.77
N CYS A 19 4.57 -11.58 -7.22
CA CYS A 19 4.41 -10.24 -6.64
C CYS A 19 2.98 -9.70 -6.79
N GLU A 20 2.37 -9.89 -7.96
CA GLU A 20 0.98 -9.49 -8.23
C GLU A 20 0.00 -10.28 -7.33
N GLY A 21 0.27 -11.56 -7.09
CA GLY A 21 -0.50 -12.40 -6.17
C GLY A 21 -0.46 -11.91 -4.72
N GLU A 22 0.70 -11.48 -4.24
CA GLU A 22 0.85 -10.91 -2.88
C GLU A 22 0.16 -9.54 -2.75
N GLN A 23 0.19 -8.72 -3.80
CA GLN A 23 -0.49 -7.42 -3.84
C GLN A 23 -2.02 -7.56 -3.84
N TYR A 24 -2.56 -8.49 -4.62
CA TYR A 24 -3.98 -8.83 -4.59
C TYR A 24 -4.41 -9.42 -3.24
N LEU A 25 -3.54 -10.20 -2.60
CA LEU A 25 -3.81 -10.71 -1.27
C LEU A 25 -3.95 -9.56 -0.27
N PHE A 26 -3.05 -8.57 -0.31
CA PHE A 26 -3.14 -7.39 0.55
C PHE A 26 -4.45 -6.60 0.35
N GLU A 27 -4.86 -6.38 -0.90
CA GLU A 27 -6.09 -5.65 -1.23
C GLU A 27 -7.37 -6.45 -0.94
N SER A 28 -7.30 -7.79 -1.01
CA SER A 28 -8.42 -8.67 -0.66
C SER A 28 -8.55 -8.93 0.85
N VAL A 29 -7.44 -8.91 1.60
CA VAL A 29 -7.41 -9.19 3.05
C VAL A 29 -7.81 -7.95 3.84
N PHE A 30 -7.40 -6.76 3.39
CA PHE A 30 -7.79 -5.50 4.03
C PHE A 30 -8.84 -4.79 3.17
N GLY A 31 -10.11 -5.14 3.39
CA GLY A 31 -11.21 -4.39 2.77
C GLY A 31 -11.07 -2.89 3.09
N SER A 32 -11.35 -2.01 2.12
CA SER A 32 -11.13 -0.57 2.23
C SER A 32 -11.69 0.06 3.50
N GLU A 33 -12.84 -0.42 3.99
CA GLU A 33 -13.46 0.00 5.25
C GLU A 33 -12.61 -0.32 6.49
N GLN A 34 -11.97 -1.50 6.53
CA GLN A 34 -11.14 -1.92 7.66
C GLN A 34 -9.87 -1.09 7.75
N ILE A 35 -9.32 -0.69 6.60
CA ILE A 35 -8.17 0.21 6.51
C ILE A 35 -8.54 1.57 7.11
N VAL A 36 -9.67 2.14 6.71
CA VAL A 36 -10.14 3.44 7.21
C VAL A 36 -10.37 3.39 8.72
N GLN A 37 -11.01 2.34 9.23
CA GLN A 37 -11.22 2.15 10.67
C GLN A 37 -9.90 2.05 11.45
N THR A 38 -8.93 1.30 10.92
CA THR A 38 -7.62 1.13 11.58
C THR A 38 -6.84 2.44 11.60
N ILE A 39 -6.84 3.19 10.49
CA ILE A 39 -6.21 4.51 10.43
C ILE A 39 -6.88 5.49 11.40
N GLN A 40 -8.21 5.44 11.53
CA GLN A 40 -8.95 6.29 12.47
C GLN A 40 -8.51 6.04 13.93
N VAL A 41 -8.32 4.78 14.33
CA VAL A 41 -7.83 4.44 15.67
C VAL A 41 -6.43 5.03 15.93
N LEU A 42 -5.55 5.00 14.92
CA LEU A 42 -4.21 5.59 15.03
C LEU A 42 -4.28 7.11 15.19
N GLU A 43 -5.18 7.78 14.45
CA GLU A 43 -5.42 9.22 14.55
C GLU A 43 -5.97 9.61 15.94
N ASP A 44 -6.97 8.87 16.44
CA ASP A 44 -7.59 9.11 17.74
C ASP A 44 -6.56 8.98 18.88
N GLU A 45 -5.65 8.01 18.78
CA GLU A 45 -4.53 7.83 19.72
C GLU A 45 -3.55 9.02 19.69
N LEU A 46 -3.23 9.55 18.51
CA LEU A 46 -2.35 10.73 18.39
C LEU A 46 -3.03 11.99 18.95
N ILE A 47 -4.32 12.19 18.65
CA ILE A 47 -5.12 13.28 19.21
C ILE A 47 -5.16 13.20 20.73
N THR A 48 -5.41 12.01 21.27
CA THR A 48 -5.47 11.77 22.72
C THR A 48 -4.13 12.08 23.41
N ARG A 49 -3.02 11.73 22.76
CA ARG A 49 -1.67 12.01 23.29
C ARG A 49 -1.26 13.46 23.12
N GLY A 50 -1.85 14.19 22.17
CA GLY A 50 -1.51 15.59 21.88
C GLY A 50 -0.08 15.76 21.33
N THR A 51 0.47 14.70 20.71
CA THR A 51 1.84 14.69 20.18
C THR A 51 1.85 14.41 18.69
N ASN A 52 2.78 15.02 17.97
CA ASN A 52 2.88 14.88 16.52
C ASN A 52 3.30 13.47 16.06
N TYR A 53 3.89 12.67 16.96
CA TYR A 53 4.36 11.32 16.68
C TYR A 53 3.95 10.39 17.82
N PHE A 54 3.91 9.08 17.56
CA PHE A 54 3.72 8.08 18.61
C PHE A 54 4.89 8.09 19.61
N GLY A 55 6.09 8.48 19.17
CA GLY A 55 7.27 8.73 20.01
C GLY A 55 7.28 10.07 20.76
N GLY A 56 6.23 10.89 20.67
CA GLY A 56 6.15 12.19 21.33
C GLY A 56 6.66 13.33 20.46
N SER A 57 7.79 13.94 20.84
CA SER A 57 8.39 15.07 20.12
C SER A 57 9.22 14.66 18.89
N ARG A 58 9.54 13.36 18.77
CA ARG A 58 10.31 12.79 17.67
C ARG A 58 9.66 11.48 17.23
N PRO A 59 9.80 11.10 15.94
CA PRO A 59 9.32 9.81 15.46
C PRO A 59 10.05 8.68 16.19
N GLY A 60 9.27 7.77 16.78
CA GLY A 60 9.73 6.54 17.40
C GLY A 60 9.69 5.36 16.45
N MET A 61 10.04 4.17 16.95
CA MET A 61 10.04 2.95 16.15
C MET A 61 8.67 2.67 15.52
N VAL A 62 7.59 2.94 16.25
CA VAL A 62 6.20 2.74 15.79
C VAL A 62 5.90 3.63 14.59
N ASP A 63 6.32 4.91 14.61
CA ASP A 63 6.13 5.83 13.50
C ASP A 63 6.81 5.29 12.23
N TYR A 64 8.07 4.82 12.33
CA TYR A 64 8.79 4.23 11.20
C TYR A 64 8.21 2.91 10.71
N MET A 65 7.60 2.11 11.59
CA MET A 65 6.98 0.85 11.20
C MET A 65 5.68 1.07 10.43
N ILE A 66 4.91 2.10 10.78
CA ILE A 66 3.62 2.42 10.18
C ILE A 66 3.80 3.21 8.87
N TRP A 67 4.77 4.12 8.82
CA TRP A 67 4.98 5.07 7.73
C TRP A 67 4.98 4.45 6.32
N PRO A 68 5.73 3.35 6.03
CA PRO A 68 5.74 2.77 4.69
C PRO A 68 4.38 2.22 4.25
N TRP A 69 3.54 1.78 5.20
CA TRP A 69 2.21 1.26 4.88
C TRP A 69 1.25 2.40 4.55
N VAL A 70 1.32 3.50 5.31
CA VAL A 70 0.53 4.71 5.03
C VAL A 70 0.85 5.26 3.65
N GLU A 71 2.14 5.38 3.29
CA GLU A 71 2.55 5.85 1.96
C GLU A 71 2.01 4.97 0.82
N ARG A 72 2.04 3.63 0.99
CA ARG A 72 1.52 2.70 -0.03
C ARG A 72 0.01 2.84 -0.22
N LEU A 73 -0.76 3.10 0.85
CA LEU A 73 -2.20 3.34 0.75
C LEU A 73 -2.52 4.59 -0.09
N TYR A 74 -1.74 5.67 0.09
CA TYR A 74 -1.87 6.88 -0.74
C TYR A 74 -1.62 6.58 -2.22
N LEU A 75 -0.63 5.74 -2.53
CA LEU A 75 -0.33 5.35 -3.90
C LEU A 75 -1.47 4.52 -4.52
N ILE A 76 -2.08 3.59 -3.77
CA ILE A 76 -3.23 2.81 -4.24
C ILE A 76 -4.39 3.75 -4.60
N ARG A 77 -4.66 4.77 -3.76
CA ARG A 77 -5.68 5.79 -4.04
C ARG A 77 -5.36 6.59 -5.31
N ALA A 78 -4.11 6.98 -5.51
CA ALA A 78 -3.66 7.75 -6.67
C ALA A 78 -3.68 6.96 -7.98
N ILE A 79 -3.42 5.64 -7.91
CA ILE A 79 -3.41 4.76 -9.08
C ILE A 79 -4.84 4.40 -9.49
N SER A 80 -5.84 4.48 -8.60
CA SER A 80 -7.24 4.27 -9.00
C SER A 80 -7.62 5.25 -10.12
N PRO A 81 -7.79 4.77 -11.38
CA PRO A 81 -8.17 5.66 -12.46
C PRO A 81 -9.62 6.01 -12.18
N GLY A 82 -9.85 7.21 -11.64
CA GLY A 82 -11.19 7.79 -11.54
C GLY A 82 -11.87 7.58 -12.88
N LYS A 83 -13.03 6.90 -12.87
CA LYS A 83 -13.80 6.64 -14.08
C LYS A 83 -13.90 7.96 -14.83
N ARG A 84 -13.19 8.08 -15.96
CA ARG A 84 -13.30 9.23 -16.84
C ARG A 84 -14.76 9.22 -17.29
N THR A 85 -15.60 10.03 -16.66
CA THR A 85 -16.97 10.25 -17.09
C THR A 85 -16.87 10.96 -18.43
N GLY A 86 -16.91 10.16 -19.50
CA GLY A 86 -17.02 10.64 -20.85
C GLY A 86 -18.35 11.36 -20.99
N VAL A 87 -18.34 12.68 -20.77
CA VAL A 87 -19.39 13.56 -21.29
C VAL A 87 -19.10 13.72 -22.77
N THR A 88 -19.70 12.85 -23.58
CA THR A 88 -19.88 13.08 -25.01
C THR A 88 -20.92 14.18 -25.18
N LYS A 89 -20.48 15.33 -25.71
CA LYS A 89 -21.34 16.31 -26.36
C LYS A 89 -21.96 15.74 -27.62
#